data_AF-A0A0C3DF10-F1
#
_entry.id   AF-A0A0C3DF10-F1
#
_cell.length_a   1.000
_cell.length_b   1.000
_cell.length_c   1.000
_cell.angle_alpha   90.00
_cell.angle_beta   90.00
_cell.angle_gamma   90.00
#
_symmetry.space_group_name_H-M   'P 1'
#
loop_
_entity.id
_entity.type
_entity.pdbx_description
1 polymer ?
#
loop_
_entity_poly.entity_id
_entity_poly.type
_entity_poly.pdbx_seq_one_letter_code
_entity_poly.pdbx_strand_id
1 'polypeptide(L)'
;MSNIDSIKRAARKEAWYGPSYNPFRKVGRSNTWSTQRDEEQARGNNGARLSQVHTEPIPESPRHDGTESESIPAPSERTVTLNTQEGSRKPRHRFVPSFMHQSTQETEKPSTGDGIEKKRPWYKGKELYHAEAFTVRNQLQRTIFNSWVNILLLAAPVGIAINYAGINGKVVFVVNFIAIIPLAGMLSFATEEISLHVGESVGGLLNASFGNAVEMIVAIIALAKGEIVVVQTSLIGSILSNLLLVMGMCFFFGGLRRKEQYFNQTVAQTSASLLALAVGSVIIPTCFDQFSNTNAQPIAALSRGTAVILLVVYGGYLIFQLRTHSDMFNEESKKVAMRPRKGAVQEGAVFKGLAKVGGQSAGVGVSNRDGPMMQENALELEAEEPEEPQLHIAVAWATLAGATAIIGLCAEFMVDGISSITTPGSGVSVEFVGLILLPIVGNAAEHATAVTVACKDKMDLAIGVAVGSSMQVALLLIPLLVVIGWIMGNDCMTLDFDGFQVAVMFVAVLLVNYLTGDGKSNWIEGLILQCLYIIIAVCAWYYPQTDAKCLTTNVSS
;
A
#
# COMPACT_ATOMS: atom_id res chain seq x y z
N MET A 1 -2.66 39.20 55.87
CA MET A 1 -1.88 38.88 54.65
C MET A 1 -0.40 38.68 55.02
N SER A 2 -0.06 37.60 55.73
CA SER A 2 1.34 37.33 56.13
C SER A 2 1.62 35.89 56.56
N ASN A 3 0.85 34.88 56.10
CA ASN A 3 1.05 33.50 56.56
C ASN A 3 0.97 32.41 55.47
N ILE A 4 0.88 32.79 54.19
CA ILE A 4 0.83 31.84 53.06
C ILE A 4 2.18 31.71 52.34
N ASP A 5 3.00 32.77 52.36
CA ASP A 5 4.33 32.76 51.73
C ASP A 5 5.40 32.11 52.62
N SER A 6 5.20 32.07 53.94
CA SER A 6 6.06 31.34 54.88
C SER A 6 5.92 29.82 54.69
N ILE A 7 4.69 29.34 54.50
CA ILE A 7 4.39 27.91 54.26
C ILE A 7 4.92 27.46 52.90
N LYS A 8 4.79 28.29 51.85
CA LYS A 8 5.35 27.99 50.52
C LYS A 8 6.88 27.99 50.49
N ARG A 9 7.55 28.79 51.33
CA ARG A 9 9.02 28.77 51.47
C ARG A 9 9.52 27.58 52.29
N ALA A 10 8.79 27.15 53.31
CA ALA A 10 9.11 25.97 54.10
C ALA A 10 9.00 24.67 53.26
N ALA A 11 7.92 24.53 52.48
CA ALA A 11 7.71 23.37 51.61
C ALA A 11 8.77 23.25 50.48
N ARG A 12 9.31 24.37 49.98
CA ARG A 12 10.41 24.37 49.01
C ARG A 12 11.77 24.01 49.62
N LYS A 13 11.97 24.25 50.91
CA LYS A 13 13.22 23.93 51.62
C LYS A 13 13.33 22.44 51.94
N GLU A 14 12.21 21.79 52.29
CA GLU A 14 12.17 20.33 52.51
C GLU A 14 12.26 19.52 51.22
N ALA A 15 11.76 20.04 50.09
CA ALA A 15 11.87 19.39 48.79
C ALA A 15 13.30 19.38 48.20
N TRP A 16 14.25 20.14 48.76
CA TRP A 16 15.62 20.25 48.25
C TRP A 16 16.70 19.73 49.20
N TYR A 17 16.42 19.57 50.50
CA TYR A 17 17.43 19.16 51.48
C TYR A 17 16.95 18.07 52.47
N GLY A 18 15.81 17.42 52.24
CA GLY A 18 15.30 16.32 53.07
C GLY A 18 15.94 14.95 52.75
N PRO A 19 16.36 14.16 53.76
CA PRO A 19 16.98 12.85 53.54
C PRO A 19 15.90 11.75 53.44
N SER A 20 15.24 11.61 52.30
CA SER A 20 14.57 10.34 51.93
C SER A 20 14.10 10.32 50.47
N TYR A 21 14.45 9.20 49.81
CA TYR A 21 14.00 8.73 48.49
C TYR A 21 14.78 9.23 47.25
N ASN A 22 15.70 8.40 46.78
CA ASN A 22 16.43 8.57 45.52
C ASN A 22 16.27 7.27 44.68
N PRO A 23 15.54 7.27 43.54
CA PRO A 23 15.20 6.02 42.83
C PRO A 23 16.31 5.48 41.92
N PHE A 24 17.50 6.09 41.86
CA PHE A 24 18.55 5.72 40.90
C PHE A 24 19.96 5.64 41.50
N ARG A 25 20.14 5.05 42.68
CA ARG A 25 21.49 4.76 43.19
C ARG A 25 21.97 3.38 42.76
N LYS A 26 22.74 3.34 41.66
CA LYS A 26 23.64 2.23 41.31
C LYS A 26 24.66 2.01 42.43
N VAL A 27 24.89 0.76 42.81
CA VAL A 27 26.09 0.32 43.53
C VAL A 27 26.68 -0.86 42.76
N GLY A 28 27.88 -0.68 42.23
CA GLY A 28 28.67 -1.74 41.61
C GLY A 28 29.86 -2.11 42.49
N ARG A 29 30.14 -3.43 42.53
CA ARG A 29 31.44 -4.15 42.67
C ARG A 29 32.33 -3.80 43.88
N SER A 30 33.05 -4.71 44.54
CA SER A 30 33.50 -6.09 44.23
C SER A 30 34.22 -6.70 45.46
N ASN A 31 34.36 -8.04 45.43
CA ASN A 31 35.48 -8.84 45.99
C ASN A 31 35.60 -8.94 47.52
N THR A 32 36.02 -10.03 48.16
CA THR A 32 36.52 -11.40 47.87
C THR A 32 36.80 -12.01 49.25
N TRP A 33 36.81 -13.34 49.37
CA TRP A 33 37.81 -14.15 50.13
C TRP A 33 37.46 -15.64 49.91
N SER A 34 38.24 -16.38 49.11
CA SER A 34 39.45 -17.18 49.46
C SER A 34 39.04 -18.60 49.87
N THR A 35 39.64 -19.71 49.45
CA THR A 35 40.97 -20.03 48.88
C THR A 35 40.93 -21.53 48.55
N GLN A 36 41.54 -22.00 47.47
CA GLN A 36 42.72 -22.90 47.49
C GLN A 36 43.12 -23.30 46.06
N ARG A 37 44.40 -23.57 45.88
CA ARG A 37 45.19 -23.62 44.66
C ARG A 37 45.74 -25.05 44.47
N ASP A 38 46.35 -25.27 43.30
CA ASP A 38 47.35 -26.31 42.93
C ASP A 38 46.80 -27.40 41.97
N GLU A 39 47.20 -27.39 40.69
CA GLU A 39 48.28 -28.21 40.05
C GLU A 39 47.70 -29.55 39.52
N GLU A 40 48.11 -30.27 38.47
CA GLU A 40 49.05 -30.17 37.35
C GLU A 40 48.80 -31.43 36.45
N GLN A 41 49.07 -31.35 35.14
CA GLN A 41 49.46 -32.39 34.16
C GLN A 41 48.83 -33.82 34.02
N ALA A 42 48.74 -34.19 32.73
CA ALA A 42 49.13 -35.45 32.08
C ALA A 42 48.25 -36.74 32.12
N ARG A 43 47.83 -37.13 30.90
CA ARG A 43 47.81 -38.46 30.25
C ARG A 43 47.67 -39.74 31.11
N GLY A 44 46.70 -40.57 30.70
CA GLY A 44 46.98 -42.00 30.42
C GLY A 44 46.20 -43.07 31.19
N ASN A 45 45.13 -43.55 30.54
CA ASN A 45 44.66 -44.95 30.42
C ASN A 45 44.21 -45.82 31.63
N ASN A 46 42.97 -46.32 31.46
CA ASN A 46 42.33 -47.58 31.89
C ASN A 46 42.05 -47.91 33.37
N GLY A 47 40.75 -48.11 33.65
CA GLY A 47 40.23 -48.85 34.82
C GLY A 47 38.72 -48.61 35.04
N ALA A 48 37.90 -49.64 34.80
CA ALA A 48 36.43 -49.60 34.75
C ALA A 48 35.68 -49.24 36.05
N ARG A 49 34.51 -48.57 35.94
CA ARG A 49 33.18 -49.11 36.34
C ARG A 49 31.98 -48.15 36.09
N LEU A 50 31.04 -48.68 35.32
CA LEU A 50 29.56 -48.75 35.48
C LEU A 50 28.62 -47.54 35.24
N SER A 51 27.83 -47.76 34.17
CA SER A 51 26.37 -47.64 34.00
C SER A 51 25.76 -46.32 33.52
N GLN A 52 25.44 -46.31 32.21
CA GLN A 52 24.33 -45.59 31.58
C GLN A 52 23.46 -46.62 30.82
N VAL A 53 22.14 -46.41 30.81
CA VAL A 53 21.21 -47.10 29.90
C VAL A 53 20.55 -46.04 29.02
N HIS A 54 20.60 -46.27 27.70
CA HIS A 54 19.89 -45.57 26.64
C HIS A 54 19.06 -46.59 25.86
N THR A 55 17.97 -46.12 25.27
CA THR A 55 16.88 -46.85 24.60
C THR A 55 17.07 -47.05 23.08
N GLU A 56 16.27 -47.99 22.53
CA GLU A 56 15.86 -48.30 21.11
C GLU A 56 16.35 -49.67 20.54
N PRO A 57 15.78 -50.24 19.43
CA PRO A 57 14.39 -50.72 19.18
C PRO A 57 14.24 -52.14 18.50
N ILE A 58 13.01 -52.74 18.50
CA ILE A 58 12.26 -53.68 17.55
C ILE A 58 12.98 -54.96 16.95
N PRO A 59 12.42 -56.23 16.83
CA PRO A 59 11.25 -56.68 15.97
C PRO A 59 10.43 -57.99 16.27
N GLU A 60 9.29 -58.11 15.55
CA GLU A 60 8.53 -59.24 14.88
C GLU A 60 8.06 -60.60 15.52
N SER A 61 6.72 -60.82 15.47
CA SER A 61 5.81 -61.95 15.03
C SER A 61 6.14 -63.48 15.22
N PRO A 62 5.17 -64.45 15.27
CA PRO A 62 4.23 -64.86 14.18
C PRO A 62 2.81 -65.42 14.59
N ARG A 63 2.12 -66.10 13.63
CA ARG A 63 0.67 -66.29 13.28
C ARG A 63 -0.13 -67.54 13.78
N HIS A 64 -1.45 -67.57 13.41
CA HIS A 64 -2.43 -68.67 13.10
C HIS A 64 -3.60 -68.87 14.12
N ASP A 65 -4.89 -69.18 13.81
CA ASP A 65 -5.75 -69.33 12.60
C ASP A 65 -7.26 -69.50 13.03
N GLY A 66 -8.25 -69.34 12.12
CA GLY A 66 -9.51 -70.14 12.13
C GLY A 66 -10.92 -69.53 12.50
N THR A 67 -11.70 -69.18 11.46
CA THR A 67 -13.12 -69.54 11.11
C THR A 67 -14.39 -69.35 12.01
N GLU A 68 -15.48 -68.90 11.33
CA GLU A 68 -16.94 -69.24 11.42
C GLU A 68 -18.01 -68.28 12.04
N SER A 69 -18.84 -67.74 11.13
CA SER A 69 -20.34 -67.61 11.03
C SER A 69 -21.33 -67.39 12.20
N GLU A 70 -22.33 -66.54 11.89
CA GLU A 70 -23.81 -66.72 12.00
C GLU A 70 -24.70 -65.89 12.98
N SER A 71 -25.65 -65.16 12.34
CA SER A 71 -27.11 -65.05 12.64
C SER A 71 -27.73 -64.02 13.62
N ILE A 72 -28.85 -63.45 13.14
CA ILE A 72 -29.89 -62.53 13.68
C ILE A 72 -31.01 -63.41 14.31
N PRO A 73 -31.84 -63.03 15.34
CA PRO A 73 -32.91 -62.02 15.21
C PRO A 73 -33.46 -61.26 16.44
N ALA A 74 -34.22 -60.19 16.12
CA ALA A 74 -35.17 -59.46 17.00
C ALA A 74 -36.42 -60.31 17.32
N PRO A 75 -37.33 -59.94 18.26
CA PRO A 75 -38.37 -58.94 17.93
C PRO A 75 -39.07 -58.18 19.11
N SER A 76 -39.91 -57.22 18.71
CA SER A 76 -41.29 -56.93 19.18
C SER A 76 -41.60 -55.73 20.10
N GLU A 77 -42.64 -55.04 19.64
CA GLU A 77 -43.27 -53.79 20.06
C GLU A 77 -44.15 -53.92 21.31
N ARG A 78 -44.46 -52.79 21.97
CA ARG A 78 -45.79 -52.53 22.53
C ARG A 78 -46.08 -51.04 22.73
N THR A 79 -47.10 -50.59 22.02
CA THR A 79 -47.81 -49.31 22.12
C THR A 79 -48.71 -49.27 23.37
N VAL A 80 -48.77 -48.13 24.07
CA VAL A 80 -49.94 -47.75 24.88
C VAL A 80 -50.22 -46.26 24.67
N THR A 81 -51.39 -45.97 24.12
CA THR A 81 -52.01 -44.65 23.96
C THR A 81 -52.87 -44.31 25.18
N LEU A 82 -52.92 -43.04 25.57
CA LEU A 82 -54.01 -42.47 26.38
C LEU A 82 -54.18 -40.99 26.01
N ASN A 83 -55.35 -40.66 25.43
CA ASN A 83 -55.87 -39.32 25.23
C ASN A 83 -56.82 -38.98 26.38
N THR A 84 -56.85 -37.74 26.86
CA THR A 84 -58.03 -37.16 27.51
C THR A 84 -58.11 -35.65 27.27
N GLN A 85 -59.34 -35.20 27.02
CA GLN A 85 -59.77 -33.90 26.51
C GLN A 85 -59.93 -32.79 27.57
N GLU A 86 -59.83 -31.56 27.06
CA GLU A 86 -60.59 -30.31 27.33
C GLU A 86 -60.76 -29.72 28.75
N GLY A 87 -60.50 -28.42 28.82
CA GLY A 87 -60.94 -27.52 29.89
C GLY A 87 -60.67 -26.04 29.59
N SER A 88 -61.68 -25.36 29.02
CA SER A 88 -61.71 -23.91 28.73
C SER A 88 -61.52 -23.01 29.95
N ARG A 89 -60.78 -21.90 29.80
CA ARG A 89 -61.03 -20.59 30.47
C ARG A 89 -60.23 -19.45 29.81
N LYS A 90 -60.93 -18.48 29.21
CA LYS A 90 -60.41 -17.14 28.85
C LYS A 90 -60.61 -16.17 30.03
N PRO A 91 -59.75 -15.15 30.20
CA PRO A 91 -60.27 -13.78 30.04
C PRO A 91 -59.34 -12.79 29.31
N ARG A 92 -60.02 -12.00 28.48
CA ARG A 92 -59.81 -10.66 27.89
C ARG A 92 -58.54 -9.82 28.21
N HIS A 93 -57.82 -9.51 27.13
CA HIS A 93 -57.33 -8.20 26.63
C HIS A 93 -56.98 -7.06 27.60
N ARG A 94 -55.70 -6.64 27.54
CA ARG A 94 -55.30 -5.23 27.56
C ARG A 94 -54.35 -4.98 26.38
N PHE A 95 -54.59 -3.89 25.66
CA PHE A 95 -54.06 -3.55 24.34
C PHE A 95 -53.08 -2.39 24.47
N VAL A 96 -51.81 -2.55 24.07
CA VAL A 96 -50.87 -1.48 23.63
C VAL A 96 -49.83 -2.15 22.70
N PRO A 97 -49.47 -1.56 21.53
CA PRO A 97 -48.84 -2.30 20.43
C PRO A 97 -47.32 -2.35 20.56
N SER A 98 -46.73 -3.49 20.21
CA SER A 98 -45.32 -3.58 19.80
C SER A 98 -45.29 -4.10 18.38
N PHE A 99 -44.74 -3.29 17.48
CA PHE A 99 -44.62 -3.59 16.06
C PHE A 99 -43.78 -4.85 15.83
N MET A 100 -44.26 -5.61 14.85
CA MET A 100 -43.79 -6.90 14.35
C MET A 100 -42.27 -6.96 14.09
N HIS A 101 -41.61 -7.90 14.76
CA HIS A 101 -40.65 -8.78 14.12
C HIS A 101 -41.46 -9.85 13.36
N GLN A 102 -41.21 -10.05 12.07
CA GLN A 102 -41.76 -11.20 11.35
C GLN A 102 -40.68 -11.91 10.51
N SER A 103 -40.25 -13.02 11.11
CA SER A 103 -39.89 -14.33 10.55
C SER A 103 -39.07 -14.43 9.26
N THR A 104 -37.85 -14.93 9.43
CA THR A 104 -37.29 -16.13 8.79
C THR A 104 -38.27 -16.95 7.93
N GLN A 105 -37.94 -17.13 6.65
CA GLN A 105 -38.35 -18.29 5.86
C GLN A 105 -37.11 -19.15 5.60
N GLU A 106 -37.06 -20.30 6.27
CA GLU A 106 -36.24 -21.44 5.88
C GLU A 106 -36.73 -21.94 4.51
N THR A 107 -35.82 -22.12 3.56
CA THR A 107 -36.12 -22.82 2.31
C THR A 107 -35.28 -24.10 2.26
N GLU A 108 -36.00 -25.21 2.09
CA GLU A 108 -35.53 -26.59 2.08
C GLU A 108 -34.43 -26.87 1.05
N LYS A 109 -33.48 -27.74 1.41
CA LYS A 109 -32.57 -28.39 0.46
C LYS A 109 -33.28 -29.58 -0.20
N PRO A 110 -33.24 -29.76 -1.53
CA PRO A 110 -33.54 -31.05 -2.13
C PRO A 110 -32.29 -31.93 -2.19
N SER A 111 -32.51 -33.20 -1.87
CA SER A 111 -31.58 -34.32 -1.92
C SER A 111 -31.16 -34.72 -3.36
N THR A 112 -29.96 -35.27 -3.46
CA THR A 112 -29.29 -35.84 -4.64
C THR A 112 -30.03 -36.99 -5.33
N GLY A 113 -30.01 -36.99 -6.66
CA GLY A 113 -30.34 -38.14 -7.53
C GLY A 113 -29.89 -37.90 -8.99
N ASP A 114 -28.82 -38.60 -9.37
CA ASP A 114 -28.28 -38.98 -10.69
C ASP A 114 -28.43 -38.13 -11.96
N GLY A 115 -27.26 -37.89 -12.59
CA GLY A 115 -27.07 -38.10 -14.03
C GLY A 115 -27.27 -36.90 -14.95
N ILE A 116 -26.23 -36.06 -15.08
CA ILE A 116 -25.60 -35.56 -16.33
C ILE A 116 -24.55 -34.54 -15.90
N GLU A 117 -23.27 -34.87 -16.10
CA GLU A 117 -22.14 -33.95 -15.88
C GLU A 117 -22.25 -32.76 -16.84
N LYS A 118 -22.80 -31.64 -16.37
CA LYS A 118 -22.62 -30.34 -17.04
C LYS A 118 -21.23 -29.84 -16.68
N LYS A 119 -20.36 -29.73 -17.69
CA LYS A 119 -19.04 -29.08 -17.60
C LYS A 119 -19.18 -27.76 -16.84
N ARG A 120 -18.54 -27.67 -15.67
CA ARG A 120 -18.48 -26.44 -14.88
C ARG A 120 -17.78 -25.37 -15.72
N PRO A 121 -18.29 -24.12 -15.78
CA PRO A 121 -17.51 -23.01 -16.30
C PRO A 121 -16.21 -22.91 -15.48
N TRP A 122 -15.09 -22.65 -16.15
CA TRP A 122 -13.76 -22.49 -15.54
C TRP A 122 -13.65 -21.24 -14.64
N TYR A 123 -14.74 -20.51 -14.45
CA TYR A 123 -14.78 -19.24 -13.74
C TYR A 123 -16.02 -19.16 -12.84
N LYS A 124 -15.79 -18.99 -11.54
CA LYS A 124 -16.80 -18.59 -10.54
C LYS A 124 -16.41 -17.21 -10.04
N GLY A 125 -17.07 -16.17 -10.53
CA GLY A 125 -16.97 -14.84 -9.93
C GLY A 125 -17.46 -14.86 -8.48
N LYS A 126 -16.98 -13.93 -7.65
CA LYS A 126 -17.49 -13.75 -6.28
C LYS A 126 -18.98 -13.36 -6.37
N GLU A 127 -19.83 -14.01 -5.57
CA GLU A 127 -21.21 -13.55 -5.38
C GLU A 127 -21.16 -12.29 -4.53
N LEU A 128 -21.46 -11.14 -5.14
CA LEU A 128 -21.44 -9.83 -4.52
C LEU A 128 -22.88 -9.43 -4.20
N TYR A 129 -23.15 -9.07 -2.95
CA TYR A 129 -24.44 -8.50 -2.56
C TYR A 129 -24.41 -7.01 -2.93
N HIS A 130 -25.51 -6.48 -3.45
CA HIS A 130 -25.62 -5.07 -3.85
C HIS A 130 -26.67 -4.38 -2.99
N ALA A 131 -26.28 -3.37 -2.22
CA ALA A 131 -27.19 -2.61 -1.34
C ALA A 131 -28.23 -1.77 -2.10
N GLU A 132 -27.98 -1.39 -3.36
CA GLU A 132 -28.91 -0.62 -4.19
C GLU A 132 -28.92 -1.11 -5.65
N ALA A 133 -30.06 -0.95 -6.33
CA ALA A 133 -30.21 -1.33 -7.73
C ALA A 133 -29.33 -0.45 -8.65
N PHE A 134 -28.58 -1.08 -9.56
CA PHE A 134 -27.78 -0.43 -10.60
C PHE A 134 -28.64 0.43 -11.54
N THR A 135 -28.84 1.69 -11.19
CA THR A 135 -29.48 2.68 -12.05
C THR A 135 -28.40 3.47 -12.78
N VAL A 136 -28.52 3.64 -14.10
CA VAL A 136 -27.55 4.36 -14.96
C VAL A 136 -27.22 5.75 -14.42
N ARG A 137 -28.21 6.46 -13.87
CA ARG A 137 -28.02 7.76 -13.22
C ARG A 137 -27.14 7.68 -11.97
N ASN A 138 -27.34 6.67 -11.11
CA ASN A 138 -26.53 6.49 -9.91
C ASN A 138 -25.10 6.08 -10.26
N GLN A 139 -24.93 5.26 -11.30
CA GLN A 139 -23.60 4.85 -11.78
C GLN A 139 -22.83 6.04 -12.37
N LEU A 140 -23.46 6.84 -13.24
CA LEU A 140 -22.83 8.03 -13.81
C LEU A 140 -22.53 9.08 -12.72
N GLN A 141 -23.45 9.26 -11.77
CA GLN A 141 -23.24 10.16 -10.64
C GLN A 141 -22.07 9.70 -9.77
N ARG A 142 -21.96 8.40 -9.48
CA ARG A 142 -20.84 7.85 -8.71
C ARG A 142 -19.53 8.01 -9.47
N THR A 143 -19.46 7.70 -10.76
CA THR A 143 -18.23 7.86 -11.56
C THR A 143 -17.76 9.32 -11.65
N ILE A 144 -18.67 10.26 -11.97
CA ILE A 144 -18.31 11.66 -12.24
C ILE A 144 -18.20 12.49 -10.96
N PHE A 145 -18.91 12.15 -9.87
CA PHE A 145 -18.89 12.93 -8.62
C PHE A 145 -18.26 12.19 -7.43
N ASN A 146 -17.51 11.09 -7.65
CA ASN A 146 -16.86 10.37 -6.55
C ASN A 146 -15.84 11.22 -5.78
N SER A 147 -15.13 12.09 -6.50
CA SER A 147 -14.02 12.87 -5.94
C SER A 147 -14.21 14.35 -6.16
N TRP A 148 -13.76 15.15 -5.19
CA TRP A 148 -13.73 16.62 -5.29
C TRP A 148 -12.82 17.08 -6.44
N VAL A 149 -11.85 16.25 -6.82
CA VAL A 149 -10.93 16.47 -7.94
C VAL A 149 -11.68 16.45 -9.28
N ASN A 150 -12.83 15.79 -9.37
CA ASN A 150 -13.59 15.66 -10.61
C ASN A 150 -14.19 16.97 -11.12
N ILE A 151 -14.19 18.05 -10.32
CA ILE A 151 -14.44 19.41 -10.82
C ILE A 151 -13.47 19.78 -11.95
N LEU A 152 -12.23 19.28 -11.89
CA LEU A 152 -11.21 19.48 -12.90
C LEU A 152 -11.50 18.72 -14.20
N LEU A 153 -12.47 17.80 -14.25
CA LEU A 153 -12.87 17.14 -15.51
C LEU A 153 -13.36 18.14 -16.56
N LEU A 154 -13.85 19.31 -16.14
CA LEU A 154 -14.20 20.41 -17.04
C LEU A 154 -12.98 20.95 -17.80
N ALA A 155 -11.75 20.75 -17.29
CA ALA A 155 -10.53 21.13 -18.00
C ALA A 155 -10.30 20.28 -19.24
N ALA A 156 -10.80 19.03 -19.31
CA ALA A 156 -10.63 18.17 -20.49
C ALA A 156 -11.31 18.75 -21.75
N PRO A 157 -12.63 19.01 -21.79
CA PRO A 157 -13.25 19.62 -22.97
C PRO A 157 -12.71 21.02 -23.28
N VAL A 158 -12.31 21.78 -22.26
CA VAL A 158 -11.69 23.11 -22.43
C VAL A 158 -10.31 22.99 -23.08
N GLY A 159 -9.46 22.06 -22.63
CA GLY A 159 -8.13 21.82 -23.19
C GLY A 159 -8.19 21.42 -24.67
N ILE A 160 -9.18 20.59 -25.01
CA ILE A 160 -9.46 20.20 -26.39
C ILE A 160 -9.88 21.40 -27.22
N ALA A 161 -10.86 22.18 -26.75
CA ALA A 161 -11.36 23.35 -27.47
C ALA A 161 -10.28 24.42 -27.69
N ILE A 162 -9.45 24.69 -26.66
CA ILE A 162 -8.36 25.67 -26.71
C ILE A 162 -7.28 25.26 -27.70
N ASN A 163 -6.98 23.96 -27.81
CA ASN A 163 -6.03 23.44 -28.80
C ASN A 163 -6.54 23.68 -30.23
N TYR A 164 -7.80 23.34 -30.52
CA TYR A 164 -8.40 23.60 -31.83
C TYR A 164 -8.60 25.08 -32.14
N ALA A 165 -8.73 25.93 -31.12
CA ALA A 165 -8.77 27.38 -31.28
C ALA A 165 -7.40 28.01 -31.58
N GLY A 166 -6.31 27.24 -31.56
CA GLY A 166 -4.96 27.75 -31.85
C GLY A 166 -4.43 28.73 -30.80
N ILE A 167 -4.83 28.58 -29.54
CA ILE A 167 -4.37 29.43 -28.43
C ILE A 167 -2.92 29.07 -28.07
N ASN A 168 -2.24 29.97 -27.35
CA ASN A 168 -0.86 29.82 -26.87
C ASN A 168 -0.56 28.41 -26.31
N GLY A 169 0.49 27.77 -26.83
CA GLY A 169 0.90 26.41 -26.43
C GLY A 169 1.17 26.23 -24.94
N LYS A 170 1.58 27.28 -24.22
CA LYS A 170 1.73 27.25 -22.75
C LYS A 170 0.39 27.05 -22.05
N VAL A 171 -0.67 27.68 -22.55
CA VAL A 171 -2.02 27.54 -21.99
C VAL A 171 -2.58 26.17 -22.32
N VAL A 172 -2.38 25.70 -23.56
CA VAL A 172 -2.74 24.32 -23.98
C VAL A 172 -2.06 23.30 -23.08
N PHE A 173 -0.76 23.46 -22.80
CA PHE A 173 -0.02 22.61 -21.87
C PHE A 173 -0.69 22.59 -20.49
N VAL A 174 -0.85 23.75 -19.85
CA VAL A 174 -1.34 23.85 -18.46
C VAL A 174 -2.77 23.29 -18.33
N VAL A 175 -3.66 23.60 -19.27
CA VAL A 175 -5.06 23.14 -19.19
C VAL A 175 -5.15 21.62 -19.38
N ASN A 176 -4.45 21.05 -20.35
CA ASN A 176 -4.45 19.59 -20.55
C ASN A 176 -3.71 18.86 -19.42
N PHE A 177 -2.65 19.44 -18.87
CA PHE A 177 -1.95 18.94 -17.69
C PHE A 177 -2.89 18.83 -16.47
N ILE A 178 -3.69 19.87 -16.21
CA ILE A 178 -4.69 19.86 -15.13
C ILE A 178 -5.81 18.84 -15.44
N ALA A 179 -6.20 18.68 -16.70
CA ALA A 179 -7.24 17.75 -17.11
C ALA A 179 -6.88 16.28 -16.85
N ILE A 180 -5.60 15.91 -16.95
CA ILE A 180 -5.15 14.53 -16.75
C ILE A 180 -5.29 14.09 -15.29
N ILE A 181 -5.12 15.00 -14.31
CA ILE A 181 -5.21 14.68 -12.86
C ILE A 181 -6.52 13.97 -12.46
N PRO A 182 -7.72 14.53 -12.72
CA PRO A 182 -8.98 13.85 -12.40
C PRO A 182 -9.22 12.60 -13.26
N LEU A 183 -8.75 12.60 -14.52
CA LEU A 183 -8.91 11.45 -15.42
C LEU A 183 -8.08 10.26 -14.93
N ALA A 184 -6.89 10.50 -14.41
CA ALA A 184 -6.04 9.51 -13.75
C ALA A 184 -6.78 8.86 -12.57
N GLY A 185 -7.43 9.68 -11.74
CA GLY A 185 -8.26 9.19 -10.63
C GLY A 185 -9.45 8.35 -11.10
N MET A 186 -10.11 8.74 -12.20
CA MET A 186 -11.19 7.95 -12.79
C MET A 186 -10.70 6.62 -13.36
N LEU A 187 -9.53 6.61 -14.00
CA LEU A 187 -8.90 5.40 -14.54
C LEU A 187 -8.50 4.43 -13.41
N SER A 188 -7.90 4.95 -12.34
CA SER A 188 -7.54 4.16 -11.15
C SER A 188 -8.78 3.57 -10.47
N PHE A 189 -9.83 4.37 -10.24
CA PHE A 189 -11.10 3.90 -9.69
C PHE A 189 -11.76 2.82 -10.57
N ALA A 190 -11.76 2.99 -11.89
CA ALA A 190 -12.31 1.98 -12.79
C ALA A 190 -11.50 0.68 -12.75
N THR A 191 -10.18 0.77 -12.62
CA THR A 191 -9.29 -0.40 -12.50
C THR A 191 -9.53 -1.18 -11.21
N GLU A 192 -9.71 -0.47 -10.10
CA GLU A 192 -10.04 -1.04 -8.78
C GLU A 192 -11.39 -1.76 -8.82
N GLU A 193 -12.42 -1.10 -9.37
CA GLU A 193 -13.76 -1.69 -9.55
C GLU A 193 -13.72 -2.96 -10.40
N ILE A 194 -12.97 -2.98 -11.51
CA ILE A 194 -12.82 -4.19 -12.31
C ILE A 194 -12.10 -5.28 -11.49
N SER A 195 -11.04 -4.92 -10.77
CA SER A 195 -10.23 -5.84 -9.97
C SER A 195 -11.05 -6.56 -8.89
N LEU A 196 -11.99 -5.86 -8.25
CA LEU A 196 -12.93 -6.44 -7.28
C LEU A 196 -13.79 -7.55 -7.89
N HIS A 197 -14.13 -7.47 -9.18
CA HIS A 197 -14.94 -8.47 -9.87
C HIS A 197 -14.13 -9.68 -10.36
N VAL A 198 -12.89 -9.49 -10.82
CA VAL A 198 -12.13 -10.57 -11.48
C VAL A 198 -11.35 -11.51 -10.53
N GLY A 199 -11.25 -11.16 -9.25
CA GLY A 199 -10.55 -11.95 -8.22
C GLY A 199 -9.10 -11.51 -8.01
N GLU A 200 -8.45 -12.00 -6.96
CA GLU A 200 -7.17 -11.46 -6.44
C GLU A 200 -6.02 -11.51 -7.45
N SER A 201 -5.77 -12.66 -8.11
CA SER A 201 -4.64 -12.77 -9.05
C SER A 201 -4.82 -11.97 -10.33
N VAL A 202 -6.02 -11.99 -10.93
CA VAL A 202 -6.31 -11.24 -12.17
C VAL A 202 -6.47 -9.75 -11.86
N GLY A 203 -7.09 -9.40 -10.74
CA GLY A 203 -7.16 -8.03 -10.25
C GLY A 203 -5.79 -7.45 -9.94
N GLY A 204 -4.90 -8.23 -9.31
CA GLY A 204 -3.50 -7.82 -9.08
C GLY A 204 -2.75 -7.55 -10.38
N LEU A 205 -2.94 -8.38 -11.42
CA LEU A 205 -2.36 -8.14 -12.74
C LEU A 205 -2.95 -6.91 -13.45
N LEU A 206 -4.26 -6.70 -13.34
CA LEU A 206 -4.93 -5.52 -13.88
C LEU A 206 -4.44 -4.26 -13.20
N ASN A 207 -4.34 -4.26 -11.87
CA ASN A 207 -3.80 -3.14 -11.12
C ASN A 207 -2.33 -2.88 -11.51
N ALA A 208 -1.53 -3.92 -11.67
CA ALA A 208 -0.14 -3.78 -12.12
C ALA A 208 0.02 -3.26 -13.55
N SER A 209 -1.02 -3.36 -14.39
CA SER A 209 -1.00 -2.91 -15.78
C SER A 209 -1.64 -1.53 -15.95
N PHE A 210 -2.80 -1.32 -15.32
CA PHE A 210 -3.59 -0.10 -15.46
C PHE A 210 -3.37 0.93 -14.36
N GLY A 211 -2.79 0.57 -13.20
CA GLY A 211 -2.42 1.55 -12.16
C GLY A 211 -1.49 2.63 -12.72
N ASN A 212 -0.44 2.21 -13.41
CA ASN A 212 0.51 3.12 -14.07
C ASN A 212 0.14 3.45 -15.53
N ALA A 213 -1.13 3.29 -15.93
CA ALA A 213 -1.50 3.50 -17.35
C ALA A 213 -1.32 4.95 -17.80
N VAL A 214 -1.57 5.94 -16.93
CA VAL A 214 -1.44 7.36 -17.30
C VAL A 214 0.01 7.66 -17.68
N GLU A 215 0.96 7.20 -16.86
CA GLU A 215 2.39 7.34 -17.12
C GLU A 215 2.77 6.65 -18.43
N MET A 216 2.32 5.41 -18.62
CA MET A 216 2.59 4.64 -19.82
C MET A 216 2.02 5.32 -21.08
N ILE A 217 0.80 5.86 -21.02
CA ILE A 217 0.15 6.56 -22.14
C ILE A 217 0.93 7.83 -22.49
N VAL A 218 1.24 8.67 -21.50
CA VAL A 218 2.00 9.92 -21.70
C VAL A 218 3.39 9.60 -22.27
N ALA A 219 4.07 8.58 -21.74
CA ALA A 219 5.39 8.18 -22.20
C ALA A 219 5.39 7.60 -23.62
N ILE A 220 4.40 6.77 -23.99
CA ILE A 220 4.26 6.25 -25.35
C ILE A 220 4.00 7.38 -26.35
N ILE A 221 3.13 8.33 -26.01
CA ILE A 221 2.83 9.49 -26.86
C ILE A 221 4.06 10.38 -27.02
N ALA A 222 4.78 10.67 -25.94
CA ALA A 222 6.03 11.43 -25.98
C ALA A 222 7.10 10.71 -26.82
N LEU A 223 7.23 9.39 -26.67
CA LEU A 223 8.12 8.57 -27.48
C LEU A 223 7.74 8.61 -28.97
N ALA A 224 6.44 8.54 -29.28
CA ALA A 224 5.94 8.64 -30.65
C ALA A 224 6.19 10.01 -31.29
N LYS A 225 6.30 11.07 -30.47
CA LYS A 225 6.64 12.43 -30.91
C LYS A 225 8.14 12.71 -30.91
N GLY A 226 8.98 11.73 -30.55
CA GLY A 226 10.43 11.90 -30.51
C GLY A 226 10.96 12.64 -29.27
N GLU A 227 10.11 12.85 -28.26
CA GLU A 227 10.46 13.53 -27.00
C GLU A 227 11.15 12.55 -26.03
N ILE A 228 12.24 11.92 -26.47
CA ILE A 228 12.91 10.81 -25.75
C ILE A 228 13.44 11.27 -24.39
N VAL A 229 14.04 12.46 -24.34
CA VAL A 229 14.55 13.04 -23.10
C VAL A 229 13.42 13.23 -22.10
N VAL A 230 12.28 13.79 -22.54
CA VAL A 230 11.08 13.93 -21.69
C VAL A 230 10.64 12.57 -21.15
N VAL A 231 10.60 11.54 -22.01
CA VAL A 231 10.26 10.18 -21.59
C VAL A 231 11.24 9.71 -20.52
N GLN A 232 12.53 9.60 -20.80
CA GLN A 232 13.54 9.09 -19.87
C GLN A 232 13.55 9.84 -18.52
N THR A 233 13.51 11.17 -18.58
CA THR A 233 13.48 12.02 -17.38
C THR A 233 12.20 11.83 -16.56
N SER A 234 11.05 11.65 -17.21
CA SER A 234 9.78 11.39 -16.52
C SER A 234 9.73 10.03 -15.84
N LEU A 235 10.39 9.01 -16.38
CA LEU A 235 10.48 7.68 -15.77
C LEU A 235 11.27 7.70 -14.47
N ILE A 236 12.42 8.37 -14.47
CA ILE A 236 13.20 8.58 -13.24
C ILE A 236 12.42 9.46 -12.27
N GLY A 237 11.77 10.50 -12.78
CA GLY A 237 10.95 11.42 -12.01
C GLY A 237 9.80 10.71 -11.29
N SER A 238 9.18 9.71 -11.92
CA SER A 238 8.14 8.87 -11.32
C SER A 238 8.66 8.09 -10.12
N ILE A 239 9.80 7.41 -10.26
CA ILE A 239 10.45 6.70 -9.15
C ILE A 239 10.78 7.69 -8.02
N LEU A 240 11.38 8.83 -8.33
CA LEU A 240 11.71 9.87 -7.32
C LEU A 240 10.47 10.42 -6.62
N SER A 241 9.41 10.68 -7.38
CA SER A 241 8.15 11.17 -6.85
C SER A 241 7.53 10.14 -5.91
N ASN A 242 7.45 8.88 -6.31
CA ASN A 242 6.87 7.84 -5.46
C ASN A 242 7.70 7.62 -4.18
N LEU A 243 9.03 7.60 -4.29
CA LEU A 243 9.92 7.34 -3.17
C LEU A 243 10.10 8.51 -2.21
N LEU A 244 10.15 9.75 -2.70
CA LEU A 244 10.44 10.92 -1.86
C LEU A 244 9.18 11.76 -1.62
N LEU A 245 8.43 12.07 -2.69
CA LEU A 245 7.24 12.92 -2.59
C LEU A 245 6.09 12.15 -1.92
N VAL A 246 5.71 10.96 -2.40
CA VAL A 246 4.57 10.22 -1.83
C VAL A 246 4.88 9.69 -0.46
N MET A 247 5.98 8.95 -0.33
CA MET A 247 6.38 8.39 0.95
C MET A 247 6.59 9.49 2.00
N GLY A 248 7.20 10.62 1.61
CA GLY A 248 7.36 11.76 2.50
C GLY A 248 6.03 12.37 2.93
N MET A 249 5.06 12.51 2.02
CA MET A 249 3.70 12.96 2.38
C MET A 249 2.99 11.96 3.29
N CYS A 250 3.11 10.65 3.03
CA CYS A 250 2.53 9.59 3.85
C CYS A 250 3.07 9.64 5.30
N PHE A 251 4.40 9.69 5.46
CA PHE A 251 5.05 9.77 6.77
C PHE A 251 4.73 11.09 7.48
N PHE A 252 4.70 12.20 6.73
CA PHE A 252 4.40 13.51 7.29
C PHE A 252 2.96 13.56 7.79
N PHE A 253 1.97 13.42 6.90
CA PHE A 253 0.55 13.56 7.25
C PHE A 253 0.04 12.44 8.15
N GLY A 254 0.47 11.19 7.92
CA GLY A 254 0.15 10.07 8.80
C GLY A 254 0.75 10.24 10.21
N GLY A 255 1.94 10.85 10.29
CA GLY A 255 2.68 11.08 11.53
C GLY A 255 2.23 12.31 12.33
N LEU A 256 1.57 13.31 11.73
CA LEU A 256 1.22 14.58 12.42
C LEU A 256 0.43 14.39 13.74
N ARG A 257 -0.41 13.35 13.81
CA ARG A 257 -1.26 13.06 14.97
C ARG A 257 -0.80 11.82 15.75
N ARG A 258 0.36 11.26 15.42
CA ARG A 258 0.93 10.05 16.04
C ARG A 258 2.35 10.33 16.53
N LYS A 259 2.90 9.45 17.38
CA LYS A 259 4.33 9.54 17.76
C LYS A 259 5.19 8.87 16.70
N GLU A 260 4.79 7.66 16.37
CA GLU A 260 5.37 6.78 15.37
C GLU A 260 4.19 6.03 14.71
N GLN A 261 4.39 5.56 13.48
CA GLN A 261 3.53 4.58 12.81
C GLN A 261 4.36 3.33 12.54
N TYR A 262 3.77 2.16 12.71
CA TYR A 262 4.45 0.89 12.44
C TYR A 262 4.00 0.35 11.09
N PHE A 263 4.88 -0.43 10.48
CA PHE A 263 4.59 -1.21 9.28
C PHE A 263 5.34 -2.56 9.34
N ASN A 264 4.93 -3.51 8.53
CA ASN A 264 5.54 -4.82 8.40
C ASN A 264 6.92 -4.66 7.77
N GLN A 265 7.93 -4.76 8.63
CA GLN A 265 9.33 -4.64 8.23
C GLN A 265 9.70 -5.64 7.14
N THR A 266 9.21 -6.88 7.21
CA THR A 266 9.55 -7.93 6.24
C THR A 266 9.08 -7.56 4.83
N VAL A 267 7.84 -7.11 4.69
CA VAL A 267 7.25 -6.71 3.39
C VAL A 267 7.92 -5.46 2.87
N ALA A 268 8.04 -4.43 3.72
CA ALA A 268 8.62 -3.16 3.34
C ALA A 268 10.10 -3.30 2.95
N GLN A 269 10.88 -4.05 3.72
CA GLN A 269 12.30 -4.28 3.46
C GLN A 269 12.52 -5.16 2.23
N THR A 270 11.72 -6.21 2.05
CA THR A 270 11.82 -7.09 0.87
C THR A 270 11.47 -6.31 -0.39
N SER A 271 10.40 -5.50 -0.37
CA SER A 271 10.00 -4.65 -1.50
C SER A 271 11.05 -3.58 -1.81
N ALA A 272 11.59 -2.92 -0.79
CA ALA A 272 12.63 -1.90 -0.97
C ALA A 272 13.97 -2.51 -1.44
N SER A 273 14.33 -3.69 -0.97
CA SER A 273 15.53 -4.42 -1.41
C SER A 273 15.41 -4.88 -2.86
N LEU A 274 14.25 -5.42 -3.24
CA LEU A 274 13.96 -5.75 -4.64
C LEU A 274 14.03 -4.50 -5.53
N LEU A 275 13.53 -3.36 -5.05
CA LEU A 275 13.56 -2.11 -5.79
C LEU A 275 15.00 -1.62 -5.99
N ALA A 276 15.84 -1.73 -4.95
CA ALA A 276 17.27 -1.41 -5.04
C ALA A 276 17.99 -2.26 -6.09
N LEU A 277 17.67 -3.56 -6.17
CA LEU A 277 18.22 -4.45 -7.20
C LEU A 277 17.70 -4.10 -8.60
N ALA A 278 16.41 -3.78 -8.72
CA ALA A 278 15.79 -3.38 -9.98
C ALA A 278 16.40 -2.08 -10.53
N VAL A 279 16.44 -1.04 -9.70
CA VAL A 279 17.00 0.27 -10.07
C VAL A 279 18.51 0.17 -10.31
N GLY A 280 19.24 -0.61 -9.51
CA GLY A 280 20.65 -0.89 -9.77
C GLY A 280 20.88 -1.52 -11.14
N SER A 281 19.98 -2.41 -11.57
CA SER A 281 20.03 -3.03 -12.90
C SER A 281 19.72 -2.05 -14.03
N VAL A 282 18.78 -1.12 -13.81
CA VAL A 282 18.45 -0.03 -14.76
C VAL A 282 19.61 0.97 -14.93
N ILE A 283 20.39 1.21 -13.87
CA ILE A 283 21.50 2.16 -13.86
C ILE A 283 22.76 1.64 -14.59
N ILE A 284 22.99 0.32 -14.61
CA ILE A 284 24.22 -0.29 -15.13
C ILE A 284 24.59 0.20 -16.55
N PRO A 285 23.69 0.25 -17.54
CA PRO A 285 24.02 0.73 -18.88
C PRO A 285 24.48 2.20 -18.91
N THR A 286 23.89 3.06 -18.09
CA THR A 286 24.31 4.47 -17.97
C THR A 286 25.72 4.57 -17.38
N CYS A 287 26.00 3.84 -16.30
CA CYS A 287 27.36 3.80 -15.73
C CYS A 287 28.36 3.26 -16.75
N PHE A 288 27.99 2.21 -17.48
CA PHE A 288 28.85 1.67 -18.52
C PHE A 288 29.17 2.70 -19.59
N ASP A 289 28.19 3.49 -20.07
CA ASP A 289 28.45 4.58 -21.02
C ASP A 289 29.40 5.62 -20.42
N GLN A 290 29.09 6.15 -19.23
CA GLN A 290 29.86 7.24 -18.62
C GLN A 290 31.31 6.87 -18.31
N PHE A 291 31.59 5.61 -17.97
CA PHE A 291 32.93 5.14 -17.63
C PHE A 291 33.66 4.47 -18.80
N SER A 292 32.99 4.19 -19.92
CA SER A 292 33.62 3.63 -21.11
C SER A 292 33.94 4.73 -22.12
N ASN A 293 35.22 4.97 -22.39
CA ASN A 293 35.67 5.97 -23.38
C ASN A 293 35.52 5.47 -24.84
N THR A 294 34.48 4.69 -25.15
CA THR A 294 34.37 3.94 -26.41
C THR A 294 33.51 4.69 -27.44
N ASN A 295 33.96 4.73 -28.70
CA ASN A 295 33.22 5.34 -29.82
C ASN A 295 31.83 4.70 -29.99
N ALA A 296 30.84 5.54 -30.24
CA ALA A 296 29.41 5.27 -30.39
C ALA A 296 29.05 3.94 -31.08
N GLN A 297 28.69 2.94 -30.24
CA GLN A 297 27.81 1.74 -30.38
C GLN A 297 28.47 0.53 -29.67
N PRO A 298 27.80 -0.10 -28.67
CA PRO A 298 26.43 -0.61 -28.79
C PRO A 298 25.54 -0.30 -27.55
N ILE A 299 25.48 0.95 -27.09
CA ILE A 299 24.65 1.35 -25.93
C ILE A 299 23.18 0.97 -26.16
N ALA A 300 22.69 1.12 -27.39
CA ALA A 300 21.34 0.72 -27.77
C ALA A 300 21.13 -0.80 -27.68
N ALA A 301 22.08 -1.61 -28.16
CA ALA A 301 21.97 -3.07 -28.07
C ALA A 301 22.10 -3.57 -26.62
N LEU A 302 23.00 -2.97 -25.84
CA LEU A 302 23.14 -3.23 -24.40
C LEU A 302 21.84 -2.88 -23.66
N SER A 303 21.25 -1.73 -23.96
CA SER A 303 19.98 -1.29 -23.37
C SER A 303 18.83 -2.23 -23.72
N ARG A 304 18.73 -2.68 -24.98
CA ARG A 304 17.72 -3.67 -25.42
C ARG A 304 17.87 -5.01 -24.72
N GLY A 305 19.09 -5.53 -24.67
CA GLY A 305 19.38 -6.80 -23.98
C GLY A 305 19.02 -6.71 -22.50
N THR A 306 19.41 -5.62 -21.84
CA THR A 306 19.07 -5.34 -20.45
C THR A 306 17.56 -5.20 -20.26
N ALA A 307 16.86 -4.51 -21.16
CA ALA A 307 15.41 -4.35 -21.09
C ALA A 307 14.66 -5.69 -21.16
N VAL A 308 15.07 -6.59 -22.07
CA VAL A 308 14.48 -7.94 -22.15
C VAL A 308 14.71 -8.72 -20.85
N ILE A 309 15.92 -8.64 -20.27
CA ILE A 309 16.22 -9.28 -18.98
C ILE A 309 15.33 -8.72 -17.87
N LEU A 310 15.17 -7.40 -17.79
CA LEU A 310 14.33 -6.75 -16.78
C LEU A 310 12.85 -7.14 -16.90
N LEU A 311 12.32 -7.28 -18.13
CA LEU A 311 10.94 -7.77 -18.34
C LEU A 311 10.76 -9.23 -17.90
N VAL A 312 11.77 -10.08 -18.08
CA VAL A 312 11.76 -11.45 -17.54
C VAL A 312 11.79 -11.42 -16.02
N VAL A 313 12.61 -10.56 -15.42
CA VAL A 313 12.65 -10.34 -13.96
C VAL A 313 11.29 -9.84 -13.46
N TYR A 314 10.61 -8.96 -14.20
CA TYR A 314 9.26 -8.51 -13.88
C TYR A 314 8.25 -9.65 -13.89
N GLY A 315 8.31 -10.55 -14.89
CA GLY A 315 7.48 -11.76 -14.91
C GLY A 315 7.72 -12.64 -13.67
N GLY A 316 8.99 -12.79 -13.26
CA GLY A 316 9.35 -13.45 -12.00
C GLY A 316 8.81 -12.73 -10.76
N TYR A 317 8.89 -11.40 -10.73
CA TYR A 317 8.34 -10.56 -9.67
C TYR A 317 6.82 -10.69 -9.55
N LEU A 318 6.08 -10.73 -10.66
CA LEU A 318 4.63 -10.97 -10.64
C LEU A 318 4.28 -12.36 -10.10
N ILE A 319 5.05 -13.40 -10.44
CA ILE A 319 4.86 -14.73 -9.86
C ILE A 319 5.16 -14.73 -8.36
N PHE A 320 6.20 -13.98 -7.95
CA PHE A 320 6.55 -13.81 -6.55
C PHE A 320 5.42 -13.14 -5.76
N GLN A 321 4.91 -12.01 -6.27
CA GLN A 321 3.89 -11.20 -5.62
C GLN A 321 2.50 -11.86 -5.63
N LEU A 322 2.05 -12.39 -6.77
CA LEU A 322 0.68 -12.86 -6.95
C LEU A 322 0.46 -14.33 -6.60
N ARG A 323 1.53 -15.11 -6.40
CA ARG A 323 1.41 -16.57 -6.21
C ARG A 323 2.26 -17.14 -5.10
N THR A 324 3.58 -16.96 -5.11
CA THR A 324 4.43 -17.68 -4.15
C THR A 324 4.49 -17.02 -2.78
N HIS A 325 4.34 -15.69 -2.71
CA HIS A 325 4.43 -14.92 -1.46
C HIS A 325 3.23 -13.98 -1.27
N SER A 326 2.07 -14.26 -1.87
CA SER A 326 0.86 -13.44 -1.69
C SER A 326 0.49 -13.25 -0.22
N ASP A 327 0.64 -14.31 0.59
CA ASP A 327 0.35 -14.26 2.03
C ASP A 327 1.24 -13.24 2.76
N MET A 328 2.52 -13.15 2.39
CA MET A 328 3.45 -12.16 2.94
C MET A 328 3.00 -10.74 2.61
N PHE A 329 2.51 -10.49 1.39
CA PHE A 329 2.03 -9.15 0.98
C PHE A 329 0.66 -8.78 1.58
N ASN A 330 -0.07 -9.75 2.15
CA ASN A 330 -1.39 -9.54 2.75
C ASN A 330 -1.36 -9.38 4.29
N GLU A 331 -0.19 -9.46 4.93
CA GLU A 331 -0.06 -9.30 6.39
C GLU A 331 -0.17 -7.83 6.84
N GLU A 332 -1.21 -7.51 7.63
CA GLU A 332 -1.38 -6.18 8.24
C GLU A 332 -0.43 -5.94 9.43
N SER A 333 0.08 -4.71 9.55
CA SER A 333 0.85 -4.29 10.72
C SER A 333 -0.01 -3.80 11.89
N LYS A 334 0.68 -3.50 13.00
CA LYS A 334 0.07 -3.02 14.23
C LYS A 334 -0.43 -1.57 14.09
N LYS A 335 -1.75 -1.38 14.26
CA LYS A 335 -2.42 -0.07 14.29
C LYS A 335 -2.18 0.71 15.61
N VAL A 336 -2.12 2.03 15.52
CA VAL A 336 -1.83 3.07 16.51
C VAL A 336 -2.90 4.17 16.44
N ALA A 337 -3.64 4.33 17.53
CA ALA A 337 -4.70 5.34 17.64
C ALA A 337 -4.18 6.78 17.51
N MET A 338 -4.96 7.64 16.86
CA MET A 338 -4.65 9.06 16.73
C MET A 338 -4.74 9.79 18.07
N ARG A 339 -3.89 10.82 18.27
CA ARG A 339 -4.09 11.77 19.36
C ARG A 339 -5.37 12.60 19.15
N PRO A 340 -6.15 12.87 20.21
CA PRO A 340 -7.36 13.68 20.10
C PRO A 340 -7.04 15.12 19.69
N ARG A 341 -7.84 15.69 18.79
CA ARG A 341 -7.70 17.09 18.35
C ARG A 341 -8.01 18.01 19.53
N LYS A 342 -7.17 19.02 19.80
CA LYS A 342 -7.46 20.01 20.86
C LYS A 342 -8.83 20.66 20.58
N GLY A 343 -9.79 20.45 21.47
CA GLY A 343 -11.17 20.96 21.34
C GLY A 343 -12.18 20.00 20.72
N ALA A 344 -11.78 18.81 20.26
CA ALA A 344 -12.74 17.78 19.87
C ALA A 344 -13.36 17.14 21.13
N VAL A 345 -14.65 17.36 21.33
CA VAL A 345 -15.43 16.59 22.30
C VAL A 345 -15.46 15.15 21.79
N GLN A 346 -14.88 14.24 22.57
CA GLN A 346 -14.91 12.82 22.26
C GLN A 346 -16.38 12.38 22.14
N GLU A 347 -16.76 11.66 21.09
CA GLU A 347 -18.11 11.08 21.01
C GLU A 347 -18.35 10.22 22.26
N GLY A 348 -19.49 10.44 22.91
CA GLY A 348 -19.80 9.85 24.21
C GLY A 348 -19.23 10.60 25.43
N ALA A 349 -18.48 11.70 25.30
CA ALA A 349 -18.07 12.53 26.45
C ALA A 349 -19.28 13.14 27.18
N VAL A 350 -20.37 13.41 26.46
CA VAL A 350 -21.66 13.83 27.04
C VAL A 350 -22.28 12.69 27.84
N PHE A 351 -22.26 11.46 27.32
CA PHE A 351 -22.72 10.26 28.02
C PHE A 351 -21.85 9.94 29.25
N LYS A 352 -20.53 10.12 29.16
CA LYS A 352 -19.57 9.97 30.26
C LYS A 352 -19.76 11.06 31.33
N GLY A 353 -20.08 12.28 30.91
CA GLY A 353 -20.46 13.39 31.78
C GLY A 353 -21.78 13.11 32.52
N LEU A 354 -22.80 12.62 31.81
CA LEU A 354 -24.09 12.21 32.38
C LEU A 354 -23.97 10.98 33.29
N ALA A 355 -23.16 9.98 32.95
CA ALA A 355 -22.91 8.81 33.78
C ALA A 355 -22.14 9.18 35.06
N LYS A 356 -21.23 10.18 34.99
CA LYS A 356 -20.52 10.70 36.16
C LYS A 356 -21.43 11.54 37.07
N VAL A 357 -22.39 12.26 36.50
CA VAL A 357 -23.43 12.98 37.24
C VAL A 357 -24.44 12.01 37.86
N GLY A 358 -24.84 10.96 37.13
CA GLY A 358 -25.72 9.89 37.64
C GLY A 358 -25.08 9.01 38.71
N GLY A 359 -23.75 8.80 38.63
CA GLY A 359 -22.97 8.07 39.63
C GLY A 359 -22.70 8.84 40.92
N GLN A 360 -22.83 10.17 40.93
CA GLN A 360 -22.78 10.97 42.18
C GLN A 360 -24.12 11.02 42.92
N SER A 361 -25.23 10.74 42.24
CA SER A 361 -26.56 10.63 42.87
C SER A 361 -26.91 9.21 43.37
N ALA A 362 -26.09 8.21 43.07
CA ALA A 362 -26.29 6.83 43.50
C ALA A 362 -25.21 6.41 44.50
N GLY A 363 -25.49 6.63 45.78
CA GLY A 363 -25.00 5.77 46.85
C GLY A 363 -23.56 6.00 47.32
N VAL A 364 -23.46 6.38 48.58
CA VAL A 364 -22.28 6.21 49.42
C VAL A 364 -21.80 4.76 49.35
N GLY A 365 -20.56 4.56 48.90
CA GLY A 365 -19.73 3.39 49.22
C GLY A 365 -19.55 2.37 48.09
N VAL A 366 -18.42 2.47 47.36
CA VAL A 366 -17.51 1.34 47.06
C VAL A 366 -16.12 1.94 46.83
N SER A 367 -15.20 1.64 47.74
CA SER A 367 -13.76 1.85 47.57
C SER A 367 -13.14 0.71 46.76
N ASN A 368 -12.12 1.07 45.98
CA ASN A 368 -11.03 0.25 45.46
C ASN A 368 -11.36 -0.94 44.54
N ARG A 369 -11.10 -0.74 43.25
CA ARG A 369 -10.58 -1.78 42.35
C ARG A 369 -9.38 -1.22 41.60
N ASP A 370 -8.20 -1.53 42.13
CA ASP A 370 -6.96 -1.62 41.37
C ASP A 370 -7.13 -2.72 40.30
N GLY A 371 -7.54 -2.30 39.10
CA GLY A 371 -7.39 -3.05 37.87
C GLY A 371 -6.68 -2.14 36.87
N PRO A 372 -5.86 -2.67 35.94
CA PRO A 372 -5.19 -1.82 34.97
C PRO A 372 -6.24 -0.94 34.31
N MET A 373 -6.04 0.38 34.43
CA MET A 373 -6.91 1.38 33.82
C MET A 373 -7.14 0.96 32.37
N MET A 374 -8.40 0.77 32.01
CA MET A 374 -8.87 0.65 30.64
C MET A 374 -8.42 1.89 29.85
N GLN A 375 -7.20 1.85 29.35
CA GLN A 375 -6.67 2.67 28.28
C GLN A 375 -6.65 1.82 27.00
N GLU A 376 -7.74 1.07 26.79
CA GLU A 376 -7.96 0.25 25.60
C GLU A 376 -9.20 0.73 24.82
N ASN A 377 -9.86 1.80 25.27
CA ASN A 377 -11.05 2.34 24.60
C ASN A 377 -10.68 3.58 23.78
N ALA A 378 -9.96 3.33 22.69
CA ALA A 378 -9.89 4.17 21.48
C ALA A 378 -9.39 3.39 20.24
N LEU A 379 -9.29 2.05 20.34
CA LEU A 379 -9.31 1.17 19.18
C LEU A 379 -10.79 0.99 18.83
N GLU A 380 -11.41 2.00 18.22
CA GLU A 380 -12.49 1.69 17.29
C GLU A 380 -11.84 0.92 16.15
N LEU A 381 -11.77 -0.39 16.33
CA LEU A 381 -11.74 -1.34 15.23
C LEU A 381 -13.06 -1.11 14.49
N GLU A 382 -13.09 -0.13 13.59
CA GLU A 382 -13.98 -0.20 12.44
C GLU A 382 -13.63 -1.55 11.80
N ALA A 383 -14.46 -2.56 12.05
CA ALA A 383 -14.39 -3.81 11.32
C ALA A 383 -14.47 -3.42 9.85
N GLU A 384 -13.42 -3.73 9.09
CA GLU A 384 -13.35 -3.39 7.68
C GLU A 384 -14.51 -4.08 6.98
N GLU A 385 -15.53 -3.31 6.61
CA GLU A 385 -16.53 -3.80 5.67
C GLU A 385 -15.78 -4.02 4.36
N PRO A 386 -15.81 -5.24 3.79
CA PRO A 386 -15.16 -5.52 2.52
C PRO A 386 -15.70 -4.55 1.48
N GLU A 387 -14.81 -3.87 0.75
CA GLU A 387 -15.22 -2.92 -0.29
C GLU A 387 -16.03 -3.66 -1.36
N GLU A 388 -17.34 -3.42 -1.36
CA GLU A 388 -18.24 -3.95 -2.38
C GLU A 388 -18.11 -3.09 -3.65
N PRO A 389 -18.09 -3.72 -4.85
CA PRO A 389 -18.00 -2.98 -6.08
C PRO A 389 -19.20 -2.06 -6.25
N GLN A 390 -18.92 -0.80 -6.54
CA GLN A 390 -19.91 0.25 -6.70
C GLN A 390 -20.45 0.33 -8.12
N LEU A 391 -19.71 -0.21 -9.10
CA LEU A 391 -20.05 -0.18 -10.52
C LEU A 391 -20.40 -1.57 -11.03
N HIS A 392 -21.33 -1.63 -11.99
CA HIS A 392 -21.50 -2.83 -12.78
C HIS A 392 -20.27 -3.00 -13.69
N ILE A 393 -19.76 -4.23 -13.82
CA ILE A 393 -18.53 -4.54 -14.58
C ILE A 393 -18.47 -3.90 -15.98
N ALA A 394 -19.58 -3.85 -16.73
CA ALA A 394 -19.63 -3.23 -18.05
C ALA A 394 -19.41 -1.71 -18.00
N VAL A 395 -19.90 -1.05 -16.95
CA VAL A 395 -19.71 0.39 -16.75
C VAL A 395 -18.29 0.68 -16.30
N ALA A 396 -17.70 -0.19 -15.47
CA ALA A 396 -16.30 -0.07 -15.08
C ALA A 396 -15.36 -0.15 -16.31
N TRP A 397 -15.56 -1.14 -17.20
CA TRP A 397 -14.82 -1.23 -18.47
C TRP A 397 -15.07 -0.05 -19.41
N ALA A 398 -16.32 0.42 -19.53
CA ALA A 398 -16.63 1.59 -20.35
C ALA A 398 -15.98 2.86 -19.80
N THR A 399 -15.94 3.02 -18.48
CA THR A 399 -15.26 4.12 -17.79
C THR A 399 -13.76 4.05 -18.02
N LEU A 400 -13.15 2.87 -17.87
CA LEU A 400 -11.73 2.64 -18.12
C LEU A 400 -11.35 3.01 -19.56
N ALA A 401 -12.12 2.53 -20.55
CA ALA A 401 -11.87 2.81 -21.96
C ALA A 401 -12.06 4.30 -22.30
N GLY A 402 -13.13 4.91 -21.77
CA GLY A 402 -13.42 6.34 -21.97
C GLY A 402 -12.35 7.24 -21.35
N ALA A 403 -11.95 6.98 -20.11
CA ALA A 403 -10.89 7.72 -19.43
C ALA A 403 -9.56 7.58 -20.19
N THR A 404 -9.18 6.35 -20.57
CA THR A 404 -7.97 6.07 -21.37
C THR A 404 -7.94 6.88 -22.67
N ALA A 405 -9.06 6.92 -23.41
CA ALA A 405 -9.14 7.65 -24.67
C ALA A 405 -9.00 9.18 -24.47
N ILE A 406 -9.67 9.74 -23.46
CA ILE A 406 -9.60 11.18 -23.16
C ILE A 406 -8.21 11.55 -22.64
N ILE A 407 -7.59 10.71 -21.81
CA ILE A 407 -6.20 10.88 -21.35
C ILE A 407 -5.26 10.90 -22.54
N GLY A 408 -5.38 9.94 -23.47
CA GLY A 408 -4.54 9.90 -24.67
C GLY A 408 -4.63 11.20 -25.48
N LEU A 409 -5.84 11.71 -25.69
CA LEU A 409 -6.05 12.95 -26.42
C LEU A 409 -5.49 14.18 -25.67
N CYS A 410 -5.72 14.29 -24.35
CA CYS A 410 -5.16 15.37 -23.54
C CYS A 410 -3.62 15.29 -23.46
N ALA A 411 -3.07 14.08 -23.35
CA ALA A 411 -1.64 13.82 -23.31
C ALA A 411 -0.98 14.19 -24.64
N GLU A 412 -1.63 13.92 -25.78
CA GLU A 412 -1.16 14.35 -27.09
C GLU A 412 -0.94 15.87 -27.13
N PHE A 413 -1.95 16.65 -26.73
CA PHE A 413 -1.88 18.11 -26.73
C PHE A 413 -0.94 18.67 -25.65
N MET A 414 -0.85 17.99 -24.50
CA MET A 414 0.12 18.33 -23.47
C MET A 414 1.55 18.16 -23.97
N VAL A 415 1.87 17.05 -24.64
CA VAL A 415 3.23 16.80 -25.16
C VAL A 415 3.59 17.82 -26.24
N ASP A 416 2.68 18.20 -27.14
CA ASP A 416 2.93 19.26 -28.13
C ASP A 416 3.28 20.60 -27.48
N GLY A 417 2.66 20.88 -26.33
CA GLY A 417 2.88 22.09 -25.55
C GLY A 417 4.23 22.15 -24.82
N ILE A 418 4.97 21.04 -24.71
CA ILE A 418 6.25 20.99 -23.97
C ILE A 418 7.26 21.96 -24.57
N SER A 419 7.46 21.92 -25.88
CA SER A 419 8.38 22.84 -26.61
C SER A 419 8.06 24.33 -26.38
N SER A 420 6.78 24.65 -26.14
CA SER A 420 6.30 26.01 -25.89
C SER A 420 6.61 26.50 -24.47
N ILE A 421 6.74 25.59 -23.49
CA ILE A 421 7.11 25.93 -22.11
C ILE A 421 8.61 25.85 -21.86
N THR A 422 9.35 25.05 -22.65
CA THR A 422 10.81 24.87 -22.54
C THR A 422 11.62 25.78 -23.46
N THR A 423 10.96 26.72 -24.17
CA THR A 423 11.62 27.65 -25.10
C THR A 423 12.80 28.39 -24.41
N PRO A 424 13.94 28.61 -25.10
CA PRO A 424 15.05 29.37 -24.55
C PRO A 424 14.61 30.73 -23.97
N GLY A 425 14.96 30.99 -22.71
CA GLY A 425 14.57 32.20 -21.98
C GLY A 425 13.26 32.11 -21.17
N SER A 426 12.53 30.99 -21.22
CA SER A 426 11.38 30.71 -20.33
C SER A 426 11.78 30.45 -18.87
N GLY A 427 13.02 30.01 -18.64
CA GLY A 427 13.53 29.59 -17.34
C GLY A 427 13.17 28.16 -16.94
N VAL A 428 12.41 27.41 -17.75
CA VAL A 428 12.00 26.03 -17.45
C VAL A 428 12.79 25.04 -18.32
N SER A 429 13.51 24.11 -17.69
CA SER A 429 14.27 23.05 -18.38
C SER A 429 13.37 21.88 -18.78
N VAL A 430 13.75 21.15 -19.85
CA VAL A 430 13.06 19.92 -20.26
C VAL A 430 13.15 18.89 -19.14
N GLU A 431 14.29 18.86 -18.46
CA GLU A 431 14.57 18.02 -17.31
C GLU A 431 13.65 18.35 -16.14
N PHE A 432 13.34 19.64 -15.86
CA PHE A 432 12.39 19.99 -14.82
C PHE A 432 10.96 19.54 -15.17
N VAL A 433 10.54 19.71 -16.43
CA VAL A 433 9.22 19.26 -16.89
C VAL A 433 9.10 17.74 -16.74
N GLY A 434 10.08 16.99 -17.24
CA GLY A 434 10.07 15.55 -17.17
C GLY A 434 10.26 15.02 -15.75
N LEU A 435 11.31 15.43 -15.03
CA LEU A 435 11.66 14.87 -13.73
C LEU A 435 10.68 15.25 -12.61
N ILE A 436 10.06 16.44 -12.68
CA ILE A 436 9.21 16.96 -11.60
C ILE A 436 7.74 17.05 -12.02
N LEU A 437 7.41 17.74 -13.12
CA LEU A 437 6.01 18.06 -13.43
C LEU A 437 5.19 16.85 -13.90
N LEU A 438 5.69 16.09 -14.87
CA LEU A 438 4.94 14.97 -15.46
C LEU A 438 4.61 13.85 -14.45
N PRO A 439 5.55 13.40 -13.59
CA PRO A 439 5.29 12.40 -12.54
C PRO A 439 4.17 12.77 -11.58
N ILE A 440 4.09 14.05 -11.20
CA ILE A 440 3.08 14.53 -10.27
C ILE A 440 1.68 14.32 -10.88
N VAL A 441 1.51 14.60 -12.17
CA VAL A 441 0.20 14.45 -12.83
C VAL A 441 -0.17 13.00 -13.08
N GLY A 442 0.80 12.21 -13.54
CA GLY A 442 0.59 10.78 -13.80
C GLY A 442 0.09 10.05 -12.55
N ASN A 443 0.63 10.42 -11.38
CA ASN A 443 0.43 9.66 -10.15
C ASN A 443 -0.38 10.42 -9.08
N ALA A 444 -0.87 11.63 -9.36
CA ALA A 444 -1.58 12.46 -8.38
C ALA A 444 -2.71 11.73 -7.64
N ALA A 445 -3.47 10.91 -8.36
CA ALA A 445 -4.56 10.12 -7.78
C ALA A 445 -4.03 9.04 -6.82
N GLU A 446 -3.02 8.29 -7.23
CA GLU A 446 -2.37 7.27 -6.39
C GLU A 446 -1.67 7.90 -5.17
N HIS A 447 -1.11 9.10 -5.34
CA HIS A 447 -0.50 9.84 -4.24
C HIS A 447 -1.54 10.23 -3.20
N ALA A 448 -2.70 10.72 -3.66
CA ALA A 448 -3.80 11.09 -2.77
C ALA A 448 -4.37 9.89 -2.01
N THR A 449 -4.51 8.73 -2.66
CA THR A 449 -4.97 7.50 -2.00
C THR A 449 -3.94 7.01 -0.98
N ALA A 450 -2.66 6.94 -1.34
CA ALA A 450 -1.58 6.53 -0.44
C ALA A 450 -1.53 7.41 0.83
N VAL A 451 -1.61 8.73 0.68
CA VAL A 451 -1.61 9.67 1.82
C VAL A 451 -2.86 9.49 2.69
N THR A 452 -4.02 9.28 2.08
CA THR A 452 -5.27 9.04 2.81
C THR A 452 -5.21 7.75 3.62
N VAL A 453 -4.67 6.69 3.03
CA VAL A 453 -4.48 5.38 3.67
C VAL A 453 -3.43 5.46 4.79
N ALA A 454 -2.34 6.20 4.59
CA ALA A 454 -1.36 6.50 5.64
C ALA A 454 -1.98 7.29 6.81
N CYS A 455 -2.87 8.25 6.53
CA CYS A 455 -3.61 8.98 7.54
C CYS A 455 -4.51 8.04 8.37
N LYS A 456 -5.12 7.02 7.76
CA LYS A 456 -5.90 5.97 8.42
C LYS A 456 -5.05 4.94 9.19
N ASP A 457 -3.76 5.17 9.33
CA ASP A 457 -2.79 4.28 9.98
C ASP A 457 -2.50 2.96 9.27
N LYS A 458 -2.76 2.89 7.98
CA LYS A 458 -2.44 1.72 7.17
C LYS A 458 -1.13 1.98 6.41
N MET A 459 -0.04 2.11 7.15
CA MET A 459 1.25 2.49 6.56
C MET A 459 1.79 1.41 5.60
N ASP A 460 1.49 0.12 5.84
CA ASP A 460 1.86 -0.99 4.95
C ASP A 460 1.35 -0.78 3.53
N LEU A 461 0.06 -0.45 3.42
CA LEU A 461 -0.61 -0.22 2.15
C LEU A 461 -0.04 1.02 1.46
N ALA A 462 0.23 2.09 2.22
CA ALA A 462 0.81 3.31 1.66
C ALA A 462 2.24 3.11 1.13
N ILE A 463 3.08 2.35 1.86
CA ILE A 463 4.43 1.96 1.41
C ILE A 463 4.32 1.00 0.21
N GLY A 464 3.38 0.06 0.26
CA GLY A 464 3.11 -0.87 -0.85
C GLY A 464 2.74 -0.15 -2.14
N VAL A 465 1.90 0.88 -2.08
CA VAL A 465 1.56 1.73 -3.24
C VAL A 465 2.82 2.45 -3.76
N ALA A 466 3.58 3.13 -2.90
CA ALA A 466 4.75 3.91 -3.33
C ALA A 466 5.90 3.04 -3.88
N VAL A 467 6.31 2.00 -3.15
CA VAL A 467 7.42 1.11 -3.53
C VAL A 467 6.98 0.17 -4.67
N GLY A 468 5.74 -0.31 -4.65
CA GLY A 468 5.18 -1.16 -5.69
C GLY A 468 5.07 -0.45 -7.04
N SER A 469 4.55 0.78 -7.07
CA SER A 469 4.50 1.58 -8.31
C SER A 469 5.91 1.87 -8.82
N SER A 470 6.86 2.20 -7.93
CA SER A 470 8.28 2.37 -8.29
C SER A 470 8.91 1.10 -8.90
N MET A 471 8.56 -0.09 -8.38
CA MET A 471 8.99 -1.37 -8.92
C MET A 471 8.46 -1.59 -10.34
N GLN A 472 7.18 -1.30 -10.55
CA GLN A 472 6.56 -1.40 -11.88
C GLN A 472 7.23 -0.44 -12.86
N VAL A 473 7.53 0.78 -12.46
CA VAL A 473 8.26 1.72 -13.33
C VAL A 473 9.64 1.18 -13.71
N ALA A 474 10.39 0.65 -12.73
CA ALA A 474 11.75 0.13 -12.94
C ALA A 474 11.80 -1.18 -13.76
N LEU A 475 10.94 -2.15 -13.45
CA LEU A 475 10.98 -3.51 -14.01
C LEU A 475 10.07 -3.70 -15.22
N LEU A 476 8.99 -2.93 -15.35
CA LEU A 476 8.06 -3.01 -16.46
C LEU A 476 8.18 -1.79 -17.37
N LEU A 477 7.91 -0.59 -16.86
CA LEU A 477 7.62 0.57 -17.71
C LEU A 477 8.86 1.07 -18.47
N ILE A 478 9.99 1.25 -17.78
CA ILE A 478 11.29 1.59 -18.39
C ILE A 478 11.70 0.59 -19.49
N PRO A 479 11.83 -0.71 -19.20
CA PRO A 479 12.27 -1.66 -20.22
C PRO A 479 11.23 -1.88 -21.32
N LEU A 480 9.93 -1.80 -21.01
CA LEU A 480 8.88 -1.86 -22.01
C LEU A 480 9.00 -0.70 -23.01
N LEU A 481 9.25 0.53 -22.56
CA LEU A 481 9.42 1.68 -23.45
C LEU A 481 10.68 1.57 -24.33
N VAL A 482 11.77 0.98 -23.83
CA VAL A 482 12.95 0.66 -24.66
C VAL A 482 12.59 -0.35 -25.76
N VAL A 483 11.80 -1.38 -25.44
CA VAL A 483 11.33 -2.35 -26.42
C VAL A 483 10.35 -1.72 -27.42
N ILE A 484 9.43 -0.87 -26.98
CA ILE A 484 8.51 -0.13 -27.85
C ILE A 484 9.31 0.80 -28.78
N GLY A 485 10.28 1.55 -28.26
CA GLY A 485 11.17 2.39 -29.06
C GLY A 485 11.91 1.59 -30.12
N TRP A 486 12.41 0.41 -29.76
CA TRP A 486 13.04 -0.51 -30.69
C TRP A 486 12.08 -0.99 -31.79
N ILE A 487 10.84 -1.34 -31.47
CA ILE A 487 9.81 -1.74 -32.45
C ILE A 487 9.44 -0.57 -33.38
N MET A 488 9.42 0.66 -32.85
CA MET A 488 9.15 1.88 -33.62
C MET A 488 10.33 2.33 -34.49
N GLY A 489 11.48 1.64 -34.43
CA GLY A 489 12.70 2.04 -35.14
C GLY A 489 13.42 3.24 -34.53
N ASN A 490 13.11 3.59 -33.27
CA ASN A 490 13.77 4.66 -32.52
C ASN A 490 14.91 4.07 -31.70
N ASP A 491 16.12 4.13 -32.25
CA ASP A 491 17.33 3.59 -31.62
C ASP A 491 17.80 4.38 -30.39
N CYS A 492 17.21 5.55 -30.14
CA CYS A 492 17.65 6.47 -29.10
C CYS A 492 16.91 6.33 -27.78
N MET A 493 15.79 5.60 -27.74
CA MET A 493 15.18 5.20 -26.48
C MET A 493 16.03 4.08 -25.85
N THR A 494 16.93 4.47 -24.96
CA THR A 494 17.91 3.57 -24.31
C THR A 494 17.81 3.68 -22.78
N LEU A 495 18.57 2.84 -22.08
CA LEU A 495 18.79 2.90 -20.63
C LEU A 495 20.01 3.77 -20.29
N ASP A 496 20.41 4.65 -21.21
CA ASP A 496 21.42 5.69 -20.97
C ASP A 496 20.69 6.94 -20.49
N PHE A 497 20.74 7.16 -19.19
CA PHE A 497 20.11 8.28 -18.51
C PHE A 497 21.14 9.36 -18.18
N ASP A 498 20.66 10.54 -17.84
CA ASP A 498 21.53 11.58 -17.35
C ASP A 498 22.16 11.21 -15.99
N GLY A 499 23.46 11.50 -15.82
CA GLY A 499 24.23 11.13 -14.63
C GLY A 499 23.74 11.78 -13.34
N PHE A 500 23.24 13.01 -13.41
CA PHE A 500 22.61 13.64 -12.25
C PHE A 500 21.34 12.86 -11.87
N GLN A 501 20.49 12.51 -12.83
CA GLN A 501 19.25 11.77 -12.55
C GLN A 501 19.51 10.39 -11.96
N VAL A 502 20.51 9.67 -12.49
CA VAL A 502 20.97 8.38 -11.94
C VAL A 502 21.46 8.53 -10.50
N ALA A 503 22.29 9.54 -10.22
CA ALA A 503 22.82 9.75 -8.88
C ALA A 503 21.70 10.05 -7.88
N VAL A 504 20.75 10.93 -8.23
CA VAL A 504 19.64 11.27 -7.35
C VAL A 504 18.71 10.07 -7.12
N MET A 505 18.38 9.32 -8.18
CA MET A 505 17.56 8.10 -8.09
C MET A 505 18.21 7.04 -7.19
N PHE A 506 19.52 6.82 -7.35
CA PHE A 506 20.26 5.88 -6.52
C PHE A 506 20.24 6.27 -5.04
N VAL A 507 20.49 7.55 -4.73
CA VAL A 507 20.41 8.08 -3.36
C VAL A 507 19.00 7.94 -2.78
N ALA A 508 17.96 8.24 -3.55
CA ALA A 508 16.58 8.12 -3.11
C ALA A 508 16.20 6.68 -2.74
N VAL A 509 16.58 5.71 -3.57
CA VAL A 509 16.32 4.29 -3.33
C VAL A 509 17.06 3.77 -2.10
N LEU A 510 18.34 4.15 -1.93
CA LEU A 510 19.11 3.80 -0.73
C LEU A 510 18.49 4.39 0.53
N LEU A 511 18.07 5.66 0.48
CA LEU A 511 17.47 6.34 1.61
C LEU A 511 16.15 5.67 2.00
N VAL A 512 15.27 5.38 1.04
CA VAL A 512 14.01 4.69 1.32
C VAL A 512 14.26 3.29 1.89
N ASN A 513 15.21 2.53 1.33
CA ASN A 513 15.53 1.20 1.86
C ASN A 513 16.08 1.26 3.30
N TYR A 514 16.80 2.33 3.64
CA TYR A 514 17.25 2.56 5.01
C TYR A 514 16.08 2.93 5.94
N LEU A 515 15.20 3.85 5.50
CA LEU A 515 14.06 4.32 6.28
C LEU A 515 13.00 3.23 6.50
N THR A 516 12.79 2.34 5.54
CA THR A 516 11.87 1.20 5.72
C THR A 516 12.50 0.07 6.53
N GLY A 517 13.80 0.15 6.81
CA GLY A 517 14.54 -0.92 7.46
C GLY A 517 14.25 -1.10 8.95
N ASP A 518 13.71 -0.09 9.65
CA ASP A 518 13.45 -0.17 11.09
C ASP A 518 11.98 -0.47 11.44
N GLY A 519 11.11 -0.63 10.44
CA GLY A 519 9.70 -1.01 10.59
C GLY A 519 8.80 0.07 11.19
N LYS A 520 9.29 1.32 11.28
CA LYS A 520 8.53 2.43 11.84
C LYS A 520 8.77 3.72 11.07
N SER A 521 7.84 4.65 11.17
CA SER A 521 7.98 5.98 10.57
C SER A 521 7.52 7.07 11.50
N ASN A 522 8.02 8.28 11.28
CA ASN A 522 7.59 9.48 11.99
C ASN A 522 7.47 10.70 11.05
N TRP A 523 6.83 11.75 11.55
CA TRP A 523 6.58 12.95 10.75
C TRP A 523 7.85 13.70 10.34
N ILE A 524 8.96 13.56 11.08
CA ILE A 524 10.21 14.27 10.75
C ILE A 524 10.94 13.60 9.59
N GLU A 525 10.93 12.27 9.52
CA GLU A 525 11.39 11.52 8.34
C GLU A 525 10.59 11.94 7.11
N GLY A 526 9.27 12.06 7.24
CA GLY A 526 8.41 12.56 6.17
C GLY A 526 8.80 13.96 5.71
N LEU A 527 9.00 14.89 6.63
CA LEU A 527 9.43 16.25 6.31
C LEU A 527 10.80 16.28 5.60
N ILE A 528 11.75 15.47 6.05
CA ILE A 528 13.10 15.40 5.45
C ILE A 528 13.02 14.86 4.03
N LEU A 529 12.21 13.82 3.77
CA LEU A 529 11.97 13.30 2.42
C LEU A 529 11.36 14.35 1.50
N GLN A 530 10.38 15.13 1.99
CA GLN A 530 9.81 16.25 1.24
C GLN A 530 10.84 17.34 0.93
N CYS A 531 11.65 17.74 1.92
CA CYS A 531 12.70 18.72 1.73
C CYS A 531 13.73 18.23 0.70
N LEU A 532 14.11 16.95 0.73
CA LEU A 532 15.01 16.37 -0.26
C LEU A 532 14.42 16.43 -1.67
N TYR A 533 13.15 16.06 -1.84
CA TYR A 533 12.46 16.17 -3.13
C TYR A 533 12.42 17.62 -3.65
N ILE A 534 12.14 18.60 -2.78
CA ILE A 534 12.16 20.03 -3.14
C ILE A 534 13.57 20.48 -3.54
N ILE A 535 14.62 20.05 -2.83
CA ILE A 535 16.01 20.36 -3.18
C ILE A 535 16.33 19.81 -4.57
N ILE A 536 15.92 18.57 -4.86
CA ILE A 536 16.09 17.95 -6.18
C ILE A 536 15.35 18.75 -7.25
N ALA A 537 14.12 19.19 -6.98
CA ALA A 537 13.33 20.01 -7.90
C ALA A 537 14.01 21.36 -8.21
N VAL A 538 14.59 22.01 -7.20
CA VAL A 538 15.38 23.24 -7.38
C VAL A 538 16.65 22.96 -8.19
N CYS A 539 17.37 21.87 -7.92
CA CYS A 539 18.53 21.48 -8.73
C CYS A 539 18.14 21.22 -10.19
N ALA A 540 17.02 20.54 -10.45
CA ALA A 540 16.51 20.26 -11.78
C ALA A 540 16.11 21.54 -12.54
N TRP A 541 15.60 22.54 -11.82
CA TRP A 541 15.28 23.87 -12.39
C TRP A 541 16.53 24.59 -12.93
N TYR A 542 17.66 24.47 -12.24
CA TYR A 542 18.94 25.06 -12.65
C TYR A 542 19.83 24.13 -13.47
N TYR A 543 19.38 22.91 -13.77
CA TYR A 543 20.15 21.95 -14.52
C TYR A 543 20.35 22.44 -15.96
N PRO A 544 21.58 22.46 -16.49
CA PRO A 544 21.85 22.98 -17.82
C PRO A 544 21.15 22.13 -18.87
N GLN A 545 20.47 22.79 -19.81
CA GLN A 545 19.88 22.15 -20.98
C GLN A 545 21.04 21.69 -21.89
N THR A 546 21.41 20.41 -21.85
CA THR A 546 22.32 19.85 -22.85
C THR A 546 21.51 19.31 -24.01
N ASP A 547 21.82 19.79 -25.22
CA ASP A 547 21.22 19.28 -26.46
C ASP A 547 21.35 17.75 -26.50
N ALA A 548 20.22 17.07 -26.71
CA ALA A 548 20.14 15.62 -26.73
C ALA A 548 21.18 15.02 -27.67
N LYS A 549 21.97 14.06 -27.17
CA LYS A 549 22.97 13.29 -27.96
C LYS A 549 22.38 12.59 -29.20
N CYS A 550 21.05 12.53 -29.35
CA CYS A 550 20.32 11.92 -30.48
C CYS A 550 19.70 12.96 -31.44
N LEU A 551 20.44 13.99 -31.86
CA LEU A 551 20.02 14.83 -33.00
C LEU A 551 20.99 14.78 -34.18
N THR A 552 21.95 13.86 -34.19
CA THR A 552 22.98 13.79 -35.24
C THR A 552 23.17 12.39 -35.83
N THR A 553 22.16 11.85 -36.54
CA THR A 553 22.42 10.75 -37.50
C THR A 553 21.65 10.80 -38.82
N ASN A 554 20.66 11.69 -39.01
CA ASN A 554 19.84 11.67 -40.25
C ASN A 554 19.94 12.92 -41.15
N VAL A 555 20.98 13.74 -41.04
CA VAL A 555 21.25 14.81 -42.02
C VAL A 555 22.73 14.80 -42.44
N SER A 556 23.15 13.74 -43.13
CA SER A 556 24.22 13.78 -44.14
C SER A 556 24.56 12.36 -44.60
N SER A 557 23.93 11.91 -45.69
CA SER A 557 24.48 10.98 -46.70
C SER A 557 23.53 10.92 -47.88
#